data_AF-A0A1Q3X133-F1
#
_entry.id   AF-A0A1Q3X133-F1
#
_cell.length_a   1.000
_cell.length_b   1.000
_cell.length_c   1.000
_cell.angle_alpha   90.00
_cell.angle_beta   90.00
_cell.angle_gamma   90.00
#
_symmetry.space_group_name_H-M   'P 1'
#
loop_
_entity.id
_entity.type
_entity.pdbx_description
1 polymer ?
#
loop_
_entity_poly.entity_id
_entity_poly.type
_entity_poly.pdbx_seq_one_letter_code
_entity_poly.pdbx_strand_id
1 'polypeptide(L)'
;MKRNVPIFGLLIGLVTPVIGFVIMYFIWGHGTPFNAFVRGLVNNHDLASKVLSLSLLLNLLPFSLCTRKRLDYVARGILVATMLYAVFIILIKYVW
;
A
#
# COMPACT_ATOMS: atom_id res chain seq x y z
N MET A 1 26.69 3.39 -15.61
CA MET A 1 25.68 3.37 -14.52
C MET A 1 24.33 2.88 -15.05
N LYS A 2 24.01 1.58 -14.95
CA LYS A 2 22.67 1.05 -15.27
C LYS A 2 21.92 0.74 -13.97
N ARG A 3 21.42 1.77 -13.27
CA ARG A 3 20.65 1.59 -12.03
C ARG A 3 19.14 1.52 -12.32
N ASN A 4 18.76 0.65 -13.23
CA ASN A 4 17.36 0.32 -13.54
C ASN A 4 17.02 -1.03 -12.91
N VAL A 5 17.12 -1.11 -11.58
CA VAL A 5 16.84 -2.36 -10.85
C VAL A 5 15.36 -2.38 -10.50
N PRO A 6 14.55 -3.31 -11.03
CA PRO A 6 13.12 -3.42 -10.71
C PRO A 6 12.87 -3.57 -9.21
N ILE A 7 13.83 -4.18 -8.50
CA ILE A 7 13.86 -4.33 -7.04
C ILE A 7 13.70 -3.00 -6.29
N PHE A 8 14.26 -1.90 -6.81
CA PHE A 8 14.08 -0.58 -6.18
C PHE A 8 12.62 -0.12 -6.25
N GLY A 9 11.96 -0.34 -7.39
CA GLY A 9 10.54 -0.07 -7.54
C GLY A 9 9.67 -0.97 -6.68
N LEU A 10 10.05 -2.24 -6.52
CA LEU A 10 9.34 -3.18 -5.67
C LEU A 10 9.44 -2.77 -4.19
N LEU A 11 10.60 -2.35 -3.72
CA LEU A 11 10.78 -1.83 -2.35
C LEU A 11 9.93 -0.57 -2.12
N ILE A 12 9.97 0.40 -3.05
CA ILE A 12 9.13 1.61 -2.97
C ILE A 12 7.65 1.23 -2.95
N GLY A 13 7.24 0.31 -3.83
CA GLY A 13 5.87 -0.17 -3.93
C GLY A 13 5.41 -0.96 -2.70
N LEU A 14 6.31 -1.58 -1.94
CA LEU A 14 5.99 -2.27 -0.70
C LEU A 14 5.90 -1.30 0.49
N VAL A 15 6.75 -0.27 0.51
CA VAL A 15 6.82 0.71 1.61
C VAL A 15 5.69 1.75 1.51
N THR A 16 5.29 2.14 0.30
CA THR A 16 4.28 3.19 0.12
C THR A 16 2.91 2.84 0.74
N PRO A 17 2.37 1.61 0.60
CA PRO A 17 1.15 1.21 1.29
C PRO A 17 1.26 1.29 2.82
N VAL A 18 2.44 1.00 3.39
CA VAL A 18 2.68 1.14 4.84
C VAL A 18 2.61 2.61 5.27
N ILE A 19 3.20 3.51 4.49
CA ILE A 19 3.08 4.96 4.71
C ILE A 19 1.61 5.38 4.60
N GLY A 20 0.89 4.89 3.59
CA GLY A 20 -0.53 5.16 3.43
C GLY A 20 -1.38 4.70 4.61
N PHE A 21 -1.05 3.54 5.18
CA PHE A 21 -1.70 3.02 6.36
C PHE A 21 -1.47 3.91 7.59
N VAL A 22 -0.23 4.39 7.78
CA VAL A 22 0.11 5.32 8.86
C VAL A 22 -0.63 6.65 8.68
N ILE A 23 -0.70 7.17 7.46
CA ILE A 23 -1.49 8.37 7.14
C ILE A 23 -2.97 8.14 7.50
N MET A 24 -3.55 6.99 7.16
CA MET A 24 -4.93 6.65 7.53
C MET A 24 -5.11 6.59 9.05
N TYR A 25 -4.16 6.04 9.79
CA TYR A 25 -4.18 6.07 11.25
C TYR A 25 -4.17 7.50 11.79
N PHE A 26 -3.41 8.42 11.22
CA PHE A 26 -3.44 9.83 11.64
C PHE A 26 -4.76 10.55 11.31
N ILE A 27 -5.42 10.18 10.21
CA ILE A 27 -6.68 10.81 9.78
C ILE A 27 -7.90 10.24 10.53
N TRP A 28 -7.93 8.93 10.80
CA TRP A 28 -9.09 8.25 11.40
C TRP A 28 -8.88 7.77 12.85
N GLY A 29 -7.64 7.59 13.28
CA GLY A 29 -7.29 7.07 14.60
C GLY A 29 -7.22 8.12 15.70
N HIS A 30 -7.79 9.32 15.51
CA HIS A 30 -7.76 10.41 16.47
C HIS A 30 -8.16 9.93 17.89
N GLY A 31 -7.21 9.98 18.83
CA GLY A 31 -7.43 9.61 20.23
C GLY A 31 -7.39 8.11 20.54
N THR A 32 -7.21 7.23 19.54
CA THR A 32 -7.07 5.78 19.77
C THR A 32 -5.60 5.37 19.71
N PRO A 33 -5.10 4.54 20.65
CA PRO A 33 -3.75 4.01 20.55
C PRO A 33 -3.65 3.06 19.34
N PHE A 34 -2.48 3.04 18.68
CA PHE A 34 -2.23 2.24 17.47
C PHE A 34 -2.69 0.78 17.60
N ASN A 35 -2.43 0.15 18.75
CA ASN A 35 -2.86 -1.23 19.00
C ASN A 35 -4.40 -1.39 19.03
N ALA A 36 -5.13 -0.40 19.56
CA ALA A 36 -6.60 -0.41 19.52
C ALA A 36 -7.13 -0.19 18.10
N PHE A 37 -6.49 0.69 17.32
CA PHE A 37 -6.83 0.89 15.91
C PHE A 37 -6.64 -0.40 15.10
N VAL A 38 -5.48 -1.04 15.21
CA VAL A 38 -5.20 -2.31 14.51
C VAL A 38 -6.18 -3.41 14.94
N ARG A 39 -6.47 -3.55 16.24
CA ARG A 39 -7.50 -4.49 16.70
C ARG A 39 -8.89 -4.18 16.15
N GLY A 40 -9.25 -2.90 16.06
CA GLY A 40 -10.50 -2.45 15.46
C GLY A 40 -10.61 -2.82 13.97
N LEU A 41 -9.51 -2.73 13.22
CA LEU A 41 -9.44 -3.21 11.85
C LEU A 41 -9.54 -4.73 11.77
N VAL A 42 -8.79 -5.47 12.58
CA VAL A 42 -8.81 -6.94 12.58
C VAL A 42 -10.20 -7.47 12.93
N ASN A 43 -10.92 -6.83 13.86
CA ASN A 43 -12.29 -7.21 14.21
C ASN A 43 -13.32 -6.82 13.14
N ASN A 44 -13.01 -5.87 12.25
CA ASN A 44 -13.91 -5.39 11.21
C ASN A 44 -13.23 -5.50 9.84
N HIS A 45 -13.32 -6.69 9.24
CA HIS A 45 -12.74 -7.01 7.93
C HIS A 45 -13.15 -6.01 6.83
N ASP A 46 -14.38 -5.49 6.86
CA ASP A 46 -14.82 -4.43 5.94
C ASP A 46 -14.04 -3.12 6.13
N LEU A 47 -13.84 -2.68 7.36
CA LEU A 47 -13.04 -1.48 7.65
C LEU A 47 -11.57 -1.71 7.29
N ALA A 48 -11.02 -2.89 7.61
CA ALA A 48 -9.66 -3.24 7.25
C ALA A 48 -9.43 -3.22 5.73
N SER A 49 -10.31 -3.89 4.97
CA SER A 49 -10.22 -3.92 3.51
C SER A 49 -10.33 -2.51 2.90
N LYS A 50 -11.17 -1.64 3.47
CA LYS A 50 -11.33 -0.25 3.02
C LYS A 50 -10.06 0.58 3.30
N VAL A 51 -9.51 0.50 4.51
CA VAL A 51 -8.28 1.23 4.88
C VAL A 51 -7.08 0.73 4.07
N LEU A 52 -6.93 -0.59 3.91
CA LEU A 52 -5.86 -1.19 3.12
C LEU A 52 -5.98 -0.83 1.64
N SER A 53 -7.19 -0.83 1.07
CA SER A 53 -7.42 -0.42 -0.32
C SER A 53 -7.07 1.06 -0.54
N LEU A 54 -7.44 1.92 0.40
CA LEU A 54 -7.14 3.36 0.35
C LEU A 54 -5.63 3.63 0.51
N SER A 55 -4.96 2.81 1.33
CA SER A 55 -3.50 2.82 1.48
C SER A 55 -2.80 2.33 0.22
N LEU A 56 -3.36 1.32 -0.46
CA LEU A 56 -2.85 0.80 -1.73
C LEU A 56 -3.03 1.82 -2.87
N LEU A 57 -4.13 2.57 -2.88
CA LEU A 57 -4.34 3.66 -3.84
C LEU A 57 -3.24 4.73 -3.77
N LEU A 58 -2.66 5.01 -2.60
CA LEU A 58 -1.53 5.94 -2.48
C LEU A 58 -0.30 5.49 -3.28
N ASN A 59 -0.17 4.19 -3.59
CA ASN A 59 0.91 3.65 -4.41
C ASN A 59 0.82 4.09 -5.89
N LEU A 60 -0.33 4.61 -6.33
CA LEU A 60 -0.48 5.23 -7.65
C LEU A 60 0.32 6.52 -7.79
N LEU A 61 0.61 7.22 -6.69
CA LEU A 61 1.41 8.46 -6.71
C LEU A 61 2.87 8.19 -7.15
N PRO A 62 3.66 7.34 -6.46
CA PRO A 62 5.01 7.02 -6.91
C PRO A 62 5.00 6.30 -8.26
N PHE A 63 3.97 5.50 -8.56
CA PHE A 63 3.81 4.88 -9.87
C PHE A 63 3.71 5.92 -10.99
N SER A 64 2.80 6.90 -10.87
CA SER A 64 2.63 7.94 -11.88
C SER A 64 3.88 8.82 -12.02
N LEU A 65 4.55 9.16 -10.91
CA LEU A 65 5.81 9.89 -10.92
C LEU A 65 6.93 9.12 -11.65
N CYS A 66 7.07 7.81 -11.40
CA CYS A 66 8.05 6.97 -12.07
C CYS A 66 7.78 6.87 -13.58
N THR A 67 6.52 6.72 -13.97
CA THR A 67 6.10 6.69 -15.38
C THR A 67 6.41 8.02 -16.08
N ARG A 68 6.15 9.16 -15.43
CA ARG A 68 6.52 10.49 -15.97
C ARG A 68 8.02 10.68 -16.12
N LYS A 69 8.83 10.10 -15.24
CA LYS A 69 10.30 10.15 -15.29
C LYS A 69 10.93 9.10 -16.21
N ARG A 70 10.14 8.36 -17.00
CA ARG A 70 10.61 7.25 -17.87
C ARG A 70 11.39 6.18 -17.11
N LEU A 71 11.05 5.96 -15.84
CA LEU A 71 11.64 4.93 -14.98
C LEU A 71 10.83 3.62 -15.10
N ASP A 72 10.73 3.08 -16.31
CA ASP A 72 9.80 1.97 -16.63
C ASP A 72 10.06 0.71 -15.78
N TYR A 73 11.33 0.42 -15.48
CA TYR A 73 11.71 -0.71 -14.63
C TYR A 73 11.26 -0.55 -13.18
N VAL A 74 11.30 0.68 -12.65
CA VAL A 74 10.85 1.01 -11.29
C VAL A 74 9.33 0.98 -11.23
N ALA A 75 8.66 1.56 -12.24
CA ALA A 75 7.20 1.53 -12.37
C ALA A 75 6.66 0.09 -12.41
N ARG A 76 7.33 -0.82 -13.13
CA ARG A 76 7.00 -2.25 -13.12
C ARG A 76 7.13 -2.88 -11.73
N GLY A 77 8.19 -2.55 -10.99
CA GLY A 77 8.37 -3.02 -9.62
C GLY A 77 7.24 -2.57 -8.68
N ILE A 78 6.82 -1.31 -8.79
CA ILE A 78 5.69 -0.76 -8.02
C ILE A 78 4.38 -1.46 -8.38
N LEU A 79 4.14 -1.70 -9.67
CA LEU A 79 2.96 -2.43 -10.16
C LEU A 79 2.89 -3.85 -9.59
N VAL A 80 4.02 -4.59 -9.61
CA VAL A 80 4.08 -5.95 -9.06
C VAL A 80 3.78 -5.95 -7.56
N ALA A 81 4.35 -5.02 -6.79
CA ALA A 81 4.04 -4.88 -5.36
C ALA A 81 2.55 -4.54 -5.14
N THR A 82 1.97 -3.69 -5.99
CA THR A 82 0.56 -3.30 -5.92
C THR A 82 -0.37 -4.48 -6.20
N MET A 83 -0.05 -5.29 -7.20
CA MET A 83 -0.81 -6.53 -7.49
C MET A 83 -0.74 -7.53 -6.34
N LEU A 84 0.43 -7.74 -5.74
CA LEU A 84 0.58 -8.60 -4.56
C LEU A 84 -0.31 -8.14 -3.40
N TYR A 85 -0.30 -6.84 -3.10
CA TYR A 85 -1.18 -6.28 -2.07
C TYR A 85 -2.66 -6.40 -2.42
N ALA A 86 -3.05 -6.18 -3.69
CA ALA A 86 -4.43 -6.33 -4.12
C ALA A 86 -4.93 -7.76 -3.87
N VAL A 87 -4.13 -8.77 -4.22
CA VAL A 87 -4.45 -10.18 -3.92
C VAL A 87 -4.58 -10.38 -2.40
N PHE A 88 -3.66 -9.82 -1.61
CA PHE A 88 -3.69 -9.93 -0.14
C PHE A 88 -4.97 -9.33 0.47
N ILE A 89 -5.41 -8.16 -0.01
CA ILE A 89 -6.64 -7.50 0.43
C ILE A 89 -7.88 -8.33 0.07
N ILE A 90 -7.91 -8.90 -1.14
CA ILE A 90 -9.00 -9.76 -1.58
C ILE A 90 -9.09 -11.00 -0.68
N LEU A 91 -7.96 -11.63 -0.36
CA LEU A 91 -7.92 -12.78 0.55
C LEU A 91 -8.46 -12.40 1.94
N ILE A 92 -8.06 -11.26 2.51
CA ILE A 92 -8.53 -10.79 3.82
C ILE A 92 -10.02 -10.46 3.83
N LYS A 93 -10.60 -10.06 2.69
CA LYS A 93 -12.00 -9.63 2.61
C LYS A 93 -12.97 -10.78 2.32
N TYR A 94 -12.55 -11.72 1.46
CA TYR A 94 -13.46 -12.73 0.88
C TYR A 94 -13.19 -14.14 1.37
N VAL A 95 -11.97 -14.44 1.82
CA VAL A 95 -11.60 -15.80 2.29
C VAL A 95 -11.63 -15.87 3.82
N TRP A 96 -11.26 -14.79 4.49
CA TRP A 96 -11.26 -14.64 5.94
C TRP A 96 -12.31 -13.61 6.35
#